data_AF-A0A2I0W7K8-F1
#
_entry.id   AF-A0A2I0W7K8-F1
#
_cell.length_a   1.000
_cell.length_b   1.000
_cell.length_c   1.000
_cell.angle_alpha   90.00
_cell.angle_beta   90.00
_cell.angle_gamma   90.00
#
_symmetry.space_group_name_H-M   'P 1'
#
loop_
_entity.id
_entity.type
_entity.pdbx_description
1 polymer ?
#
loop_
_entity_poly.entity_id
_entity_poly.type
_entity_poly.pdbx_seq_one_letter_code
_entity_poly.pdbx_strand_id
1 'polypeptide(L)'
;MACFDDHYLYSTCQESYRLNVRGCIEVPQEAVDEYCEGPCLLETKLVLQCLHNIFNNFRFYNGATLLLVRHALDRGCSHGENRGDFNPLENFGYTGFYDGDYNDYDHGNKLILSVYLLVILTCLVIF
;
A
#
# COMPACT_ATOMS: atom_id res chain seq x y z
N MET A 1 6.08 -8.96 -2.76
CA MET A 1 6.82 -10.06 -2.12
C MET A 1 7.89 -9.48 -1.22
N ALA A 2 9.00 -8.93 -1.74
CA ALA A 2 9.98 -8.17 -0.94
C ALA A 2 9.36 -7.08 -0.03
N CYS A 3 8.38 -6.31 -0.52
CA CYS A 3 7.71 -5.27 0.28
C CYS A 3 6.96 -5.81 1.53
N PHE A 4 6.50 -7.05 1.53
CA PHE A 4 5.76 -7.62 2.68
C PHE A 4 6.72 -8.13 3.76
N ASP A 5 7.91 -8.57 3.34
CA ASP A 5 8.92 -9.19 4.20
C ASP A 5 10.04 -8.19 4.59
N ASP A 6 9.94 -6.94 4.14
CA ASP A 6 10.94 -5.90 4.43
C ASP A 6 10.77 -5.40 5.86
N HIS A 7 11.71 -5.77 6.73
CA HIS A 7 11.75 -5.36 8.13
C HIS A 7 11.91 -3.84 8.34
N TYR A 8 12.36 -3.10 7.32
CA TYR A 8 12.38 -1.63 7.37
C TYR A 8 11.00 -1.02 7.11
N LEU A 9 10.07 -1.76 6.50
CA LEU A 9 8.69 -1.32 6.27
C LEU A 9 7.75 -1.82 7.35
N TYR A 10 7.87 -3.09 7.76
CA TYR A 10 7.10 -3.70 8.84
C TYR A 10 7.99 -4.01 10.04
N SER A 11 8.33 -2.96 10.79
CA SER A 11 9.26 -3.03 11.91
C SER A 11 8.57 -3.32 13.24
N THR A 12 7.37 -2.78 13.42
CA THR A 12 6.69 -2.70 14.72
C THR A 12 5.29 -3.30 14.67
N CYS A 13 4.63 -3.27 13.52
CA CYS A 13 3.28 -3.82 13.41
C CYS A 13 3.27 -5.32 13.72
N GLN A 14 2.33 -5.73 14.56
CA GLN A 14 2.11 -7.14 14.88
C GLN A 14 1.84 -7.94 13.61
N GLU A 15 2.56 -9.03 13.41
CA GLU A 15 2.58 -9.80 12.16
C GLU A 15 1.18 -10.25 11.71
N SER A 16 0.33 -10.64 12.65
CA SER A 16 -1.05 -11.07 12.38
C SER A 16 -1.94 -9.97 11.80
N TYR A 17 -1.61 -8.69 12.01
CA TYR A 17 -2.40 -7.54 11.53
C TYR A 17 -1.89 -6.96 10.21
N ARG A 18 -0.74 -7.45 9.73
CA ARG A 18 -0.11 -6.92 8.51
C ARG A 18 -0.93 -7.26 7.28
N LEU A 19 -0.99 -6.32 6.32
CA LEU A 19 -1.47 -6.62 4.98
C LEU A 19 -0.60 -7.73 4.38
N ASN A 20 -1.23 -8.84 3.99
CA ASN A 20 -0.54 -9.98 3.40
C ASN A 20 -0.74 -10.08 1.87
N VAL A 21 0.00 -10.99 1.22
CA VAL A 21 -0.08 -11.22 -0.23
C VAL A 21 -1.46 -11.64 -0.73
N ARG A 22 -2.34 -12.14 0.15
CA ARG A 22 -3.71 -12.49 -0.18
C ARG A 22 -4.60 -11.25 -0.35
N GLY A 23 -4.13 -10.09 0.11
CA GLY A 23 -4.88 -8.83 0.08
C GLY A 23 -5.81 -8.66 1.27
N CYS A 24 -5.50 -9.30 2.41
CA CYS A 24 -6.30 -9.23 3.62
C CYS A 24 -5.57 -8.43 4.70
N ILE A 25 -6.34 -7.66 5.47
CA ILE A 25 -5.94 -7.00 6.72
C ILE A 25 -6.92 -7.54 7.77
N GLU A 26 -6.41 -8.37 8.68
CA GLU A 26 -7.23 -9.10 9.66
C GLU A 26 -6.98 -8.51 11.05
N VAL A 27 -7.69 -7.41 11.34
CA VAL A 27 -7.60 -6.71 12.63
C VAL A 27 -8.88 -6.98 13.41
N PRO A 28 -8.81 -7.58 14.62
CA PRO A 28 -9.99 -7.80 15.44
C PRO A 28 -10.56 -6.47 15.95
N GLN A 29 -11.85 -6.42 16.24
CA GLN A 29 -12.56 -5.17 16.56
C GLN A 29 -11.92 -4.43 17.74
N GLU A 30 -11.46 -5.16 18.75
CA GLU A 30 -10.78 -4.64 19.93
C GLU A 30 -9.41 -4.02 19.66
N ALA A 31 -8.78 -4.32 18.51
CA ALA A 31 -7.46 -3.80 18.12
C ALA A 31 -7.53 -2.76 17.00
N VAL A 32 -8.73 -2.39 16.52
CA VAL A 32 -8.88 -1.42 15.42
C VAL A 32 -8.30 -0.06 15.77
N ASP A 33 -8.54 0.42 16.99
CA ASP A 33 -8.02 1.73 17.43
C ASP A 33 -6.49 1.71 17.53
N GLU A 34 -5.92 0.66 18.14
CA GLU A 34 -4.47 0.46 18.20
C GLU A 34 -3.85 0.37 16.80
N TYR A 35 -4.48 -0.35 15.88
CA TYR A 35 -4.01 -0.48 14.51
C TYR A 35 -4.03 0.87 13.77
N CYS A 36 -5.13 1.61 13.89
CA CYS A 36 -5.38 2.84 13.14
C CYS A 36 -4.65 4.06 13.71
N GLU A 37 -4.38 4.09 15.00
CA GLU A 37 -3.63 5.18 15.66
C GLU A 37 -2.15 4.82 15.87
N GLY A 38 -1.80 3.55 15.67
CA GLY A 38 -0.46 3.02 15.86
C GLY A 38 0.39 2.89 14.59
N PRO A 39 1.56 2.25 14.72
CA PRO A 39 2.51 2.10 13.62
C PRO A 39 1.96 1.24 12.48
N CYS A 40 1.05 0.31 12.75
CA CYS A 40 0.50 -0.59 11.74
C CYS A 40 -0.14 0.14 10.55
N LEU A 41 -0.93 1.20 10.78
CA LEU A 41 -1.51 1.98 9.69
C LEU A 41 -0.43 2.58 8.78
N LEU A 42 0.62 3.17 9.39
CA LEU A 42 1.71 3.79 8.66
C LEU A 42 2.52 2.74 7.87
N GLU A 43 2.89 1.64 8.52
CA GLU A 43 3.67 0.56 7.91
C GLU A 43 2.91 -0.10 6.74
N THR A 44 1.59 -0.33 6.89
CA THR A 44 0.75 -0.83 5.80
C THR A 44 0.72 0.14 4.60
N LYS A 45 0.66 1.46 4.84
CA LYS A 45 0.74 2.47 3.77
C LYS A 45 2.09 2.44 3.04
N LEU A 46 3.19 2.26 3.78
CA LEU A 46 4.53 2.13 3.20
C LEU A 46 4.66 0.88 2.31
N VAL A 47 4.09 -0.25 2.73
CA VAL A 47 4.07 -1.46 1.90
C VAL A 47 3.26 -1.27 0.62
N LEU A 48 2.09 -0.63 0.71
CA LEU A 48 1.28 -0.29 -0.46
C LEU A 48 2.02 0.65 -1.42
N GLN A 49 2.80 1.60 -0.90
CA GLN A 49 3.65 2.48 -1.72
C GLN A 49 4.82 1.71 -2.35
N CYS A 50 5.49 0.84 -1.61
CA CYS A 50 6.54 -0.04 -2.15
C CYS A 50 6.02 -0.88 -3.33
N LEU A 51 4.84 -1.49 -3.20
CA LEU A 51 4.22 -2.26 -4.27
C LEU A 51 3.90 -1.39 -5.49
N HIS A 52 3.37 -0.19 -5.27
CA HIS A 52 3.05 0.76 -6.34
C HIS A 52 4.30 1.15 -7.14
N ASN A 53 5.41 1.41 -6.46
CA ASN A 53 6.66 1.85 -7.10
C ASN A 53 7.34 0.75 -7.93
N ILE A 54 7.10 -0.52 -7.61
CA ILE A 54 7.76 -1.66 -8.27
C ILE A 54 6.89 -2.25 -9.38
N PHE A 55 5.58 -2.33 -9.16
CA PHE A 55 4.67 -3.08 -10.03
C PHE A 55 3.64 -2.17 -10.70
N ASN A 56 3.65 -2.15 -12.02
CA ASN A 56 2.55 -1.58 -12.78
C ASN A 56 1.36 -2.56 -12.75
N ASN A 57 0.20 -2.12 -12.26
CA ASN A 57 -1.05 -2.91 -12.16
C ASN A 57 -0.99 -4.15 -11.23
N PHE A 58 -0.35 -4.04 -10.07
CA PHE A 58 -0.34 -5.11 -9.06
C PHE A 58 -1.75 -5.55 -8.64
N ARG A 59 -1.93 -6.87 -8.47
CA ARG A 59 -3.13 -7.47 -7.90
C ARG A 59 -2.78 -8.45 -6.78
N PHE A 60 -3.56 -8.40 -5.72
CA PHE A 60 -3.52 -9.40 -4.65
C PHE A 60 -4.18 -10.71 -5.09
N TYR A 61 -3.97 -11.80 -4.34
CA TYR A 61 -4.58 -13.09 -4.69
C TYR A 61 -6.10 -13.10 -4.60
N ASN A 62 -6.71 -12.26 -3.76
CA ASN A 62 -8.16 -12.05 -3.75
C ASN A 62 -8.67 -11.23 -4.97
N GLY A 63 -7.79 -10.82 -5.88
CA GLY A 63 -8.12 -10.04 -7.08
C GLY A 63 -8.15 -8.52 -6.87
N ALA A 64 -8.01 -8.05 -5.62
CA ALA A 64 -8.04 -6.63 -5.31
C ALA A 64 -6.86 -5.88 -5.95
N THR A 65 -7.08 -4.63 -6.36
CA THR A 65 -6.02 -3.71 -6.77
C THR A 65 -5.43 -3.03 -5.53
N LEU A 66 -4.25 -2.40 -5.67
CA LEU A 66 -3.68 -1.56 -4.61
C LEU A 66 -4.65 -0.45 -4.17
N LEU A 67 -5.41 0.13 -5.11
CA LEU A 67 -6.39 1.18 -4.84
C LEU A 67 -7.49 0.70 -3.90
N LEU A 68 -8.05 -0.48 -4.15
CA LEU A 68 -9.09 -1.04 -3.29
C LEU A 68 -8.61 -1.33 -1.87
N VAL A 69 -7.38 -1.83 -1.74
CA VAL A 69 -6.81 -2.08 -0.41
C VAL A 69 -6.57 -0.76 0.34
N ARG A 70 -6.13 0.31 -0.36
CA ARG A 70 -6.06 1.66 0.24
C ARG A 70 -7.42 2.14 0.71
N HIS A 71 -8.46 1.99 -0.12
CA HIS A 71 -9.81 2.36 0.29
C HIS A 71 -10.32 1.54 1.47
N ALA A 72 -10.04 0.23 1.51
CA ALA A 72 -10.37 -0.61 2.65
C ALA A 72 -9.68 -0.11 3.94
N LEU A 73 -8.41 0.28 3.84
CA LEU A 73 -7.64 0.84 4.94
C LEU A 73 -8.24 2.16 5.43
N ASP A 74 -8.59 3.07 4.51
CA ASP A 74 -9.21 4.36 4.85
C ASP A 74 -10.61 4.19 5.46
N ARG A 75 -11.42 3.26 4.94
CA ARG A 75 -12.74 2.93 5.50
C ARG A 75 -12.62 2.36 6.91
N GLY A 76 -11.80 1.31 7.07
CA GLY A 76 -11.59 0.64 8.34
C GLY A 76 -10.99 1.54 9.41
N CYS A 77 -10.16 2.53 9.04
CA CYS A 77 -9.62 3.52 9.97
C CYS A 77 -10.39 4.85 10.04
N SER A 78 -11.53 4.96 9.38
CA SER A 78 -12.39 6.13 9.49
C SER A 78 -13.00 6.25 10.90
N HIS A 79 -13.60 7.41 11.20
CA HIS A 79 -14.41 7.63 12.41
C HIS A 79 -15.90 7.33 12.17
N GLY A 80 -16.25 6.62 11.09
CA GLY A 80 -17.63 6.31 10.70
C GLY A 80 -18.10 4.93 11.14
N GLU A 81 -19.31 4.56 10.70
CA GLU A 81 -19.93 3.25 10.99
C GLU A 81 -19.17 2.06 10.42
N ASN A 82 -18.33 2.27 9.40
CA ASN A 82 -17.51 1.26 8.76
C ASN A 82 -16.12 1.12 9.41
N ARG A 83 -15.88 1.74 10.58
CA ARG A 83 -14.63 1.57 11.32
C ARG A 83 -14.44 0.10 11.71
N GLY A 84 -13.30 -0.47 11.35
CA GLY A 84 -12.99 -1.90 11.48
C GLY A 84 -13.29 -2.73 10.23
N ASP A 85 -13.99 -2.19 9.23
CA ASP A 85 -14.17 -2.87 7.95
C ASP A 85 -12.96 -2.63 7.03
N PHE A 86 -12.11 -3.65 6.96
CA PHE A 86 -10.94 -3.70 6.08
C PHE A 86 -11.12 -4.60 4.87
N ASN A 87 -12.34 -5.00 4.51
CA ASN A 87 -12.59 -5.84 3.35
C ASN A 87 -12.43 -5.04 2.04
N PRO A 88 -11.43 -5.34 1.19
CA PRO A 88 -11.21 -4.56 -0.03
C PRO A 88 -12.26 -4.77 -1.11
N LEU A 89 -13.09 -5.81 -0.98
CA LEU A 89 -14.07 -6.19 -1.98
C LEU A 89 -15.52 -5.89 -1.57
N GLU A 90 -15.75 -5.31 -0.38
CA GLU A 90 -17.09 -5.05 0.19
C GLU A 90 -18.03 -4.32 -0.79
N ASN A 91 -17.49 -3.37 -1.55
CA ASN A 91 -18.27 -2.55 -2.50
C ASN A 91 -17.93 -2.80 -3.97
N PHE A 92 -17.15 -3.84 -4.27
CA PHE A 92 -16.63 -4.08 -5.62
C PHE A 92 -17.75 -4.39 -6.65
N GLY A 93 -18.93 -4.79 -6.20
CA GLY A 93 -20.12 -5.00 -7.03
C GLY A 93 -21.05 -3.78 -7.18
N TYR A 94 -20.90 -2.74 -6.35
CA TYR A 94 -21.76 -1.54 -6.38
C TYR A 94 -21.09 -0.37 -7.08
N THR A 95 -19.76 -0.29 -7.04
CA THR A 95 -18.97 0.67 -7.82
C THR A 95 -18.51 0.05 -9.13
N GLY A 96 -19.46 -0.29 -9.99
CA GLY A 96 -19.13 -0.41 -11.41
C GLY A 96 -18.52 0.91 -11.86
N PHE A 97 -17.21 0.92 -12.14
CA PHE A 97 -16.54 2.02 -12.83
C PHE A 97 -16.48 3.36 -12.05
N TYR A 98 -15.86 3.37 -10.87
CA TYR A 98 -15.20 4.58 -10.38
C TYR A 98 -13.68 4.37 -10.39
N ASP A 99 -13.12 4.28 -11.60
CA ASP A 99 -11.84 4.96 -11.91
C ASP A 99 -12.11 6.47 -11.77
N GLY A 100 -12.42 6.88 -10.54
CA GLY A 100 -12.46 8.29 -10.16
C GLY A 100 -11.02 8.67 -9.98
N ASP A 101 -10.50 9.36 -11.00
CA ASP A 101 -9.26 10.11 -11.10
C ASP A 101 -8.93 10.88 -9.80
N TYR A 102 -8.53 10.16 -8.76
CA TYR A 102 -7.67 10.71 -7.73
C TYR A 102 -6.28 10.73 -8.38
N ASN A 103 -6.01 11.86 -9.03
CA ASN A 103 -4.66 12.32 -9.29
C ASN A 103 -3.95 12.37 -7.93
N ASP A 104 -3.40 11.23 -7.51
CA ASP A 104 -2.31 11.19 -6.56
C ASP A 104 -1.17 11.90 -7.27
N TYR A 105 -0.95 13.16 -6.92
CA TYR A 105 0.27 13.85 -7.25
C TYR A 105 1.41 13.20 -6.46
N ASP A 106 1.77 11.97 -6.80
CA ASP A 106 3.04 11.41 -6.39
C ASP A 106 4.07 11.82 -7.44
N HIS A 107 4.83 12.84 -7.09
CA HIS A 107 6.08 13.20 -7.76
C HIS A 107 7.12 12.13 -7.41
N GLY A 108 6.86 10.88 -7.78
CA GLY A 108 7.83 9.80 -7.71
C GLY A 108 9.08 10.24 -8.48
N ASN A 109 10.17 10.44 -7.74
CA ASN A 109 11.39 11.07 -8.21
C ASN A 109 11.89 10.49 -9.56
N LYS A 110 11.50 11.13 -10.68
CA LYS A 110 12.20 11.03 -11.99
C LYS A 110 13.70 11.29 -11.84
N LEU A 111 14.09 11.99 -10.78
CA LEU A 111 15.46 12.31 -10.44
C LEU A 111 16.31 11.08 -10.11
N ILE A 112 15.78 10.00 -9.53
CA ILE A 112 16.60 8.83 -9.18
C ILE A 112 17.01 8.05 -10.43
N LEU A 113 16.08 7.82 -11.37
CA LEU A 113 16.40 7.25 -12.68
C LEU A 113 17.37 8.15 -13.47
N SER A 114 17.17 9.47 -13.41
CA SER A 114 18.04 10.45 -14.06
C SER A 114 19.46 10.44 -13.47
N VAL A 115 19.58 10.44 -12.13
CA VAL A 115 20.88 10.38 -11.44
C VAL A 115 21.58 9.05 -11.73
N TYR A 116 20.88 7.92 -11.72
CA TYR A 116 21.47 6.63 -12.04
C TYR A 116 21.99 6.57 -13.48
N LEU A 117 21.25 7.13 -14.43
CA LEU A 117 21.68 7.25 -15.83
C LEU A 117 22.90 8.18 -15.97
N LEU A 118 22.93 9.30 -15.24
CA LEU A 118 24.07 10.23 -15.21
C LEU A 118 25.31 9.58 -14.60
N VAL A 119 25.17 8.81 -13.51
CA VAL A 119 26.28 8.07 -12.90
C VAL A 119 26.86 7.05 -13.90
N ILE A 120 26.00 6.25 -14.56
CA ILE A 120 26.46 5.30 -15.58
C ILE A 120 27.18 6.01 -16.73
N LEU A 121 26.63 7.11 -17.24
CA LEU A 121 27.25 7.91 -18.29
C LEU A 121 28.63 8.45 -17.86
N THR A 122 28.77 8.94 -16.62
CA THR A 122 30.08 9.38 -16.12
C THR A 122 31.08 8.24 -15.97
N CYS A 123 30.65 7.04 -15.57
CA CYS A 123 31.51 5.86 -15.51
C CYS A 123 32.01 5.43 -16.89
N LEU A 124 31.20 5.58 -17.94
CA LEU A 124 31.58 5.20 -19.31
C LEU A 124 32.56 6.18 -19.98
N VAL A 125 32.64 7.43 -19.51
CA VAL A 125 33.53 8.47 -20.06
C VAL A 125 34.93 8.45 -19.41
N ILE A 126 35.08 7.75 -18.28
CA ILE A 126 36.35 7.66 -17.51
C ILE A 126 37.19 6.42 -17.93
N PHE A 127 36.75 5.64 -18.93
CA PHE A 127 37.52 4.55 -19.54
C PHE A 127 37.87 4.82 -21.00
#